data_AF-A0A2D5G773-F1
#
_entry.id   AF-A0A2D5G773-F1
#
_cell.length_a   1.000
_cell.length_b   1.000
_cell.length_c   1.000
_cell.angle_alpha   90.00
_cell.angle_beta   90.00
_cell.angle_gamma   90.00
#
_symmetry.space_group_name_H-M   'P 1'
#
loop_
_entity.id
_entity.type
_entity.pdbx_description
1 polymer ?
#
loop_
_entity_poly.entity_id
_entity_poly.type
_entity_poly.pdbx_seq_one_letter_code
_entity_poly.pdbx_strand_id
1 'polypeptide(L)'
;GLVLACWIQWPELLLSLFLLLSVLHFGQEDTAALSLGERLYWIHVVFRGLLPLCAPAFFATETTGQLLAPLLLQPGLTEHAHGLSIFGATLFVPLCLLGILIYACWWKIGGPLGKIIEQIAESILIVLCFVLLSPLEGFVLYFCLHHSLRHIQEMAQWLFPNESKPLRRFWKQARPLSLATIVMALFAWFWLPNRALEWGGLQVIFIGLAALTLPHVVLHWLVFDLRRPLPVFSTPEREFSWNHISR
;
A
#
# COMPACT_ATOMS: atom_id res chain seq x y z
N GLY A 1 -10.11 -13.26 -12.23
CA GLY A 1 -11.43 -13.79 -12.65
C GLY A 1 -12.52 -13.27 -11.74
N LEU A 2 -12.70 -13.86 -10.56
CA LEU A 2 -13.76 -13.50 -9.62
C LEU A 2 -13.75 -12.02 -9.20
N VAL A 3 -12.59 -11.48 -8.81
CA VAL A 3 -12.48 -10.05 -8.42
C VAL A 3 -12.97 -9.12 -9.54
N LEU A 4 -12.63 -9.40 -10.80
CA LEU A 4 -13.07 -8.60 -11.95
C LEU A 4 -14.58 -8.68 -12.15
N ALA A 5 -15.16 -9.89 -12.04
CA ALA A 5 -16.61 -10.07 -12.14
C ALA A 5 -17.35 -9.32 -11.02
N CYS A 6 -16.85 -9.40 -9.78
CA CYS A 6 -17.41 -8.64 -8.66
C CYS A 6 -17.23 -7.13 -8.83
N TRP A 7 -16.11 -6.67 -9.41
CA TRP A 7 -15.87 -5.24 -9.65
C TRP A 7 -16.84 -4.67 -10.69
N ILE A 8 -17.15 -5.42 -11.75
CA ILE A 8 -18.15 -5.02 -12.75
C ILE A 8 -19.54 -4.93 -12.11
N GLN A 9 -19.87 -5.86 -11.21
CA GLN A 9 -21.19 -5.94 -10.60
C GLN A 9 -21.41 -4.96 -9.43
N TRP A 10 -20.37 -4.68 -8.63
CA TRP A 10 -20.43 -3.83 -7.43
C TRP A 10 -19.21 -2.89 -7.32
N PRO A 11 -18.96 -2.01 -8.31
CA PRO A 11 -17.73 -1.23 -8.39
C PRO A 11 -17.50 -0.30 -7.20
N GLU A 12 -18.54 0.33 -6.66
CA GLU A 12 -18.43 1.23 -5.49
C GLU A 12 -17.97 0.50 -4.23
N LEU A 13 -18.58 -0.67 -3.97
CA LEU A 13 -18.23 -1.50 -2.83
C LEU A 13 -16.78 -1.99 -2.95
N LEU A 14 -16.40 -2.47 -4.13
CA LEU A 14 -15.07 -3.00 -4.37
C LEU A 14 -13.99 -1.90 -4.35
N LEU A 15 -14.29 -0.70 -4.85
CA LEU A 15 -13.41 0.46 -4.72
C LEU A 15 -13.21 0.84 -3.24
N SER A 16 -14.30 0.89 -2.47
CA SER A 16 -14.24 1.19 -1.04
C SER A 16 -13.42 0.16 -0.27
N LEU A 17 -13.66 -1.14 -0.53
CA LEU A 17 -12.88 -2.23 0.07
C LEU A 17 -11.41 -2.19 -0.35
N PHE A 18 -11.12 -1.89 -1.62
CA PHE A 18 -9.76 -1.74 -2.12
C PHE A 18 -9.01 -0.62 -1.39
N LEU A 19 -9.64 0.54 -1.20
CA LEU A 19 -9.05 1.65 -0.46
C LEU A 19 -8.85 1.31 1.02
N LEU A 20 -9.84 0.70 1.67
CA LEU A 20 -9.73 0.26 3.07
C LEU A 20 -8.61 -0.77 3.28
N LEU A 21 -8.50 -1.75 2.39
CA LEU A 21 -7.43 -2.74 2.45
C LEU A 21 -6.07 -2.12 2.15
N SER A 22 -5.99 -1.13 1.25
CA SER A 22 -4.77 -0.39 0.99
C SER A 22 -4.29 0.37 2.24
N VAL A 23 -5.20 0.99 3.00
CA VAL A 23 -4.88 1.64 4.29
C VAL A 23 -4.26 0.64 5.26
N LEU A 24 -4.89 -0.51 5.46
CA LEU A 24 -4.40 -1.52 6.39
C LEU A 24 -3.04 -2.09 5.93
N HIS A 25 -2.92 -2.43 4.65
CA HIS A 25 -1.73 -3.03 4.09
C HIS A 25 -0.52 -2.11 4.19
N PHE A 26 -0.60 -0.89 3.65
CA PHE A 26 0.51 0.07 3.70
C PHE A 26 0.81 0.51 5.13
N GLY A 27 -0.23 0.72 5.94
CA GLY A 27 -0.08 1.08 7.34
C GLY A 27 0.66 0.03 8.16
N GLN A 28 0.34 -1.25 7.96
CA GLN A 28 1.01 -2.37 8.65
C GLN A 28 2.46 -2.50 8.21
N GLU A 29 2.74 -2.43 6.91
CA GLU A 29 4.11 -2.49 6.38
C GLU A 29 4.98 -1.38 6.97
N ASP A 30 4.48 -0.15 7.03
CA ASP A 30 5.21 1.00 7.60
C ASP A 30 5.42 0.90 9.12
N THR A 31 4.53 0.21 9.83
CA THR A 31 4.52 0.19 11.29
C THR A 31 5.18 -1.07 11.86
N ALA A 32 5.30 -2.15 11.08
CA ALA A 32 5.72 -3.47 11.56
C ALA A 32 7.08 -3.48 12.29
N ALA A 33 8.02 -2.65 11.86
CA ALA A 33 9.35 -2.56 12.46
C ALA A 33 9.42 -1.67 13.72
N LEU A 34 8.33 -1.00 14.10
CA LEU A 34 8.30 -0.03 15.19
C LEU A 34 7.91 -0.70 16.51
N SER A 35 8.65 -0.38 17.57
CA SER A 35 8.35 -0.84 18.93
C SER A 35 7.25 0.04 19.56
N LEU A 36 6.00 -0.20 19.18
CA LEU A 36 4.81 0.50 19.70
C LEU A 36 3.96 -0.46 20.56
N GLY A 37 3.32 0.08 21.60
CA GLY A 37 2.27 -0.67 22.31
C GLY A 37 1.04 -0.89 21.41
N GLU A 38 0.29 -1.97 21.64
CA GLU A 38 -0.80 -2.45 20.75
C GLU A 38 -1.76 -1.35 20.28
N ARG A 39 -2.27 -0.52 21.20
CA ARG A 39 -3.19 0.56 20.84
C ARG A 39 -2.53 1.61 19.94
N LEU A 40 -1.30 2.02 20.26
CA LEU A 40 -0.59 3.04 19.49
C LEU A 40 -0.14 2.49 18.14
N TYR A 41 0.19 1.20 18.07
CA TYR A 41 0.48 0.47 16.83
C TYR A 41 -0.67 0.58 15.84
N TRP A 42 -1.89 0.19 16.21
CA TRP A 42 -3.03 0.23 15.28
C TRP A 42 -3.45 1.64 14.89
N ILE A 43 -3.33 2.60 15.81
CA ILE A 43 -3.57 4.01 15.49
C ILE A 43 -2.51 4.51 14.48
N HIS A 44 -1.24 4.13 14.64
CA HIS A 44 -0.18 4.48 13.70
C HIS A 44 -0.37 3.80 12.34
N VAL A 45 -0.80 2.52 12.30
CA VAL A 45 -1.17 1.81 11.07
C VAL A 45 -2.22 2.59 10.29
N VAL A 46 -3.33 2.96 10.94
CA VAL A 46 -4.40 3.72 10.27
C VAL A 46 -3.90 5.08 9.81
N PHE A 47 -3.10 5.78 10.63
CA PHE A 47 -2.51 7.07 10.27
C PHE A 47 -1.63 6.98 9.02
N ARG A 48 -0.65 6.06 9.01
CA ARG A 48 0.27 5.86 7.90
C ARG A 48 -0.45 5.42 6.63
N GLY A 49 -1.44 4.54 6.77
CA GLY A 49 -2.23 4.05 5.65
C GLY A 49 -3.15 5.10 5.04
N LEU A 50 -3.74 5.99 5.85
CA LEU A 50 -4.63 7.06 5.36
C LEU A 50 -3.86 8.22 4.73
N LEU A 51 -2.65 8.52 5.21
CA LEU A 51 -1.87 9.69 4.77
C LEU A 51 -1.75 9.78 3.24
N PRO A 52 -1.37 8.72 2.50
CA PRO A 52 -1.26 8.79 1.05
C PRO A 52 -2.59 8.72 0.29
N LEU A 53 -3.72 8.48 0.95
CA LEU A 53 -5.06 8.63 0.36
C LEU A 53 -5.58 10.06 0.56
N CYS A 54 -5.41 10.59 1.78
CA CYS A 54 -5.90 11.93 2.15
C CYS A 54 -5.04 13.06 1.57
N ALA A 55 -3.72 12.87 1.42
CA ALA A 55 -2.84 13.91 0.87
C ALA A 55 -3.19 14.31 -0.58
N PRO A 56 -3.26 13.39 -1.56
CA PRO A 56 -3.68 13.77 -2.92
C PRO A 56 -5.12 14.28 -2.97
N ALA A 57 -6.01 13.71 -2.15
CA ALA A 57 -7.38 14.19 -2.02
C ALA A 57 -7.46 15.64 -1.52
N PHE A 58 -6.53 16.07 -0.65
CA PHE A 58 -6.47 17.45 -0.16
C PHE A 58 -5.80 18.42 -1.13
N PHE A 59 -4.63 18.07 -1.67
CA PHE A 59 -3.86 19.00 -2.52
C PHE A 59 -4.34 19.02 -3.98
N ALA A 60 -5.03 17.98 -4.43
CA ALA A 60 -5.54 17.85 -5.78
C ALA A 60 -6.90 17.13 -5.79
N THR A 61 -7.89 17.67 -5.04
CA THR A 61 -9.21 17.05 -4.85
C THR A 61 -9.89 16.70 -6.16
N GLU A 62 -9.92 17.65 -7.10
CA GLU A 62 -10.60 17.46 -8.39
C GLU A 62 -9.91 16.37 -9.23
N THR A 63 -8.58 16.47 -9.39
CA THR A 63 -7.77 15.47 -10.10
C THR A 63 -7.89 14.09 -9.47
N THR A 64 -7.93 14.00 -8.14
CA THR A 64 -8.10 12.73 -7.42
C THR A 64 -9.49 12.13 -7.70
N GLY A 65 -10.55 12.95 -7.73
CA GLY A 65 -11.89 12.52 -8.13
C GLY A 65 -11.92 11.98 -9.57
N GLN A 66 -11.26 12.69 -10.49
CA GLN A 66 -11.14 12.28 -11.90
C GLN A 66 -10.36 10.97 -12.08
N LEU A 67 -9.40 10.66 -11.19
CA LEU A 67 -8.70 9.37 -11.18
C LEU A 67 -9.53 8.23 -10.62
N LEU A 68 -10.42 8.50 -9.66
CA LEU A 68 -11.31 7.51 -9.06
C LEU A 68 -12.53 7.19 -9.93
N ALA A 69 -13.08 8.17 -10.64
CA ALA A 69 -14.30 8.02 -11.43
C ALA A 69 -14.27 6.85 -12.45
N PRO A 70 -13.19 6.63 -13.22
CA PRO A 70 -13.11 5.53 -14.18
C PRO A 70 -13.17 4.15 -13.52
N LEU A 71 -12.81 4.05 -12.24
CA LEU A 71 -12.84 2.80 -11.49
C LEU A 71 -14.26 2.37 -11.14
N LEU A 72 -15.23 3.29 -11.23
CA LEU A 72 -16.64 3.01 -10.98
C LEU A 72 -17.36 2.38 -12.17
N LEU A 73 -16.73 2.36 -13.35
CA LEU A 73 -17.23 1.76 -14.61
C LEU A 73 -18.60 2.28 -15.10
N GLN A 74 -19.18 3.27 -14.42
CA GLN A 74 -20.51 3.80 -14.69
C GLN A 74 -20.46 5.34 -14.64
N PRO A 75 -20.76 6.04 -15.76
CA PRO A 75 -20.71 7.50 -15.81
C PRO A 75 -21.61 8.19 -14.76
N GLY A 76 -22.74 7.58 -14.41
CA GLY A 76 -23.68 8.10 -13.41
C GLY A 76 -23.15 8.13 -11.97
N LEU A 77 -22.01 7.48 -11.69
CA LEU A 77 -21.40 7.43 -10.36
C LEU A 77 -20.21 8.38 -10.23
N THR A 78 -19.94 9.22 -11.23
CA THR A 78 -18.81 10.16 -11.20
C THR A 78 -18.85 11.06 -9.96
N GLU A 79 -20.02 11.60 -9.61
CA GLU A 79 -20.19 12.42 -8.39
C GLU A 79 -19.82 11.68 -7.10
N HIS A 80 -20.00 10.35 -7.04
CA HIS A 80 -19.59 9.56 -5.88
C HIS A 80 -18.06 9.49 -5.76
N ALA A 81 -17.33 9.40 -6.88
CA ALA A 81 -15.87 9.45 -6.88
C ALA A 81 -15.34 10.82 -6.44
N HIS A 82 -15.95 11.92 -6.88
CA HIS A 82 -15.61 13.26 -6.41
C HIS A 82 -15.99 13.43 -4.93
N GLY A 83 -17.14 12.91 -4.49
CA GLY A 83 -17.54 12.89 -3.09
C GLY A 83 -16.54 12.15 -2.19
N LEU A 84 -16.00 11.02 -2.66
CA LEU A 84 -14.95 10.28 -1.95
C LEU A 84 -13.65 11.08 -1.84
N SER A 85 -13.26 11.79 -2.91
CA SER A 85 -12.11 12.70 -2.89
C SER A 85 -12.32 13.86 -1.91
N ILE A 86 -13.49 14.50 -1.91
CA ILE A 86 -13.83 15.57 -0.97
C ILE A 86 -13.80 15.03 0.47
N PHE A 87 -14.36 13.85 0.72
CA PHE A 87 -14.30 13.22 2.04
C PHE A 87 -12.84 13.00 2.48
N GLY A 88 -12.00 12.42 1.63
CA GLY A 88 -10.57 12.25 1.88
C GLY A 88 -9.86 13.58 2.19
N ALA A 89 -10.20 14.65 1.47
CA ALA A 89 -9.68 15.99 1.69
C ALA A 89 -10.03 16.52 3.10
N THR A 90 -11.29 16.38 3.51
CA THR A 90 -11.74 16.86 4.84
C THR A 90 -11.05 16.13 6.00
N LEU A 91 -10.61 14.89 5.79
CA LEU A 91 -9.88 14.11 6.78
C LEU A 91 -8.40 14.49 6.91
N PHE A 92 -7.80 15.15 5.91
CA PHE A 92 -6.35 15.39 5.88
C PHE A 92 -5.85 16.24 7.06
N VAL A 93 -6.51 17.35 7.37
CA VAL A 93 -6.08 18.23 8.48
C VAL A 93 -6.21 17.51 9.84
N PRO A 94 -7.36 16.90 10.19
CA PRO A 94 -7.46 16.04 11.39
C PRO A 94 -6.40 14.95 11.44
N LEU A 95 -6.07 14.34 10.30
CA LEU A 95 -5.05 13.30 10.20
C LEU A 95 -3.64 13.81 10.52
N CYS A 96 -3.28 15.00 10.03
CA CYS A 96 -2.02 15.65 10.38
C CYS A 96 -1.93 15.95 11.89
N LEU A 97 -3.01 16.43 12.49
CA LEU A 97 -3.08 16.64 13.95
C LEU A 97 -2.93 15.31 14.70
N LEU A 98 -3.58 14.25 14.23
CA LEU A 98 -3.43 12.91 14.80
C LEU A 98 -1.97 12.44 14.71
N GLY A 99 -1.28 12.66 13.58
CA GLY A 99 0.14 12.34 13.42
C GLY A 99 1.02 13.02 14.47
N ILE A 100 0.82 14.33 14.70
CA ILE A 100 1.52 15.09 15.74
C ILE A 100 1.28 14.46 17.12
N LEU A 101 0.04 14.12 17.45
CA LEU A 101 -0.32 13.49 18.73
C LEU A 101 0.31 12.09 18.88
N ILE A 102 0.34 11.29 17.81
CA ILE A 102 0.98 9.96 17.81
C ILE A 102 2.46 10.10 18.14
N TYR A 103 3.19 10.98 17.42
CA TYR A 103 4.63 11.14 17.63
C TYR A 103 4.97 11.76 19.00
N ALA A 104 4.17 12.72 19.47
CA ALA A 104 4.31 13.27 20.82
C ALA A 104 4.03 12.22 21.92
N CYS A 105 3.02 11.38 21.73
CA CYS A 105 2.71 10.28 22.63
C CYS A 105 3.84 9.25 22.64
N TRP A 106 4.34 8.86 21.46
CA TRP A 106 5.44 7.91 21.33
C TRP A 106 6.71 8.43 22.00
N TRP A 107 7.03 9.72 21.83
CA TRP A 107 8.13 10.37 22.54
C TRP A 107 7.97 10.28 24.06
N LYS A 108 6.77 10.64 24.57
CA LYS A 108 6.47 10.64 26.01
C LYS A 108 6.61 9.27 26.67
N ILE A 109 6.30 8.20 25.94
CA ILE A 109 6.43 6.82 26.45
C ILE A 109 7.85 6.23 26.25
N GLY A 110 8.84 7.05 25.88
CA GLY A 110 10.23 6.62 25.75
C GLY A 110 10.61 6.08 24.36
N GLY A 111 9.85 6.43 23.32
CA GLY A 111 10.18 6.08 21.94
C GLY A 111 11.54 6.65 21.50
N PRO A 112 12.33 5.88 20.72
CA PRO A 112 13.65 6.33 20.29
C PRO A 112 13.55 7.54 19.33
N LEU A 113 14.19 8.67 19.69
CA LEU A 113 14.10 9.93 18.96
C LEU A 113 14.40 9.76 17.47
N GLY A 114 15.46 9.00 17.15
CA GLY A 114 15.88 8.77 15.76
C GLY A 114 14.78 8.13 14.92
N LYS A 115 14.04 7.16 15.47
CA LYS A 115 12.92 6.52 14.77
C LYS A 115 11.71 7.42 14.64
N ILE A 116 11.43 8.24 15.64
CA ILE A 116 10.35 9.24 15.55
C ILE A 116 10.67 10.26 14.44
N ILE A 117 11.91 10.77 14.38
CA ILE A 117 12.34 11.70 13.33
C ILE A 117 12.28 11.05 11.94
N GLU A 118 12.74 9.80 11.81
CA GLU A 118 12.64 9.01 10.58
C GLU A 118 11.18 8.91 10.10
N GLN A 119 10.25 8.56 10.99
CA GLN A 119 8.82 8.44 10.66
C GLN A 119 8.17 9.78 10.31
N ILE A 120 8.51 10.86 11.02
CA ILE A 120 8.08 12.22 10.68
C ILE A 120 8.60 12.62 9.29
N ALA A 121 9.88 12.39 9.01
CA ALA A 121 10.49 12.71 7.72
C ALA A 121 9.82 11.95 6.57
N GLU A 122 9.51 10.67 6.76
CA GLU A 122 8.75 9.88 5.77
C GLU A 122 7.33 10.41 5.58
N SER A 123 6.62 10.78 6.65
CA SER A 123 5.29 11.40 6.53
C SER A 123 5.34 12.73 5.77
N ILE A 124 6.36 13.55 6.02
CA ILE A 124 6.60 14.78 5.27
C ILE A 124 6.92 14.47 3.82
N LEU A 125 7.73 13.45 3.53
CA LEU A 125 8.05 13.03 2.16
C LEU A 125 6.79 12.64 1.38
N ILE A 126 5.88 11.85 1.98
CA ILE A 126 4.58 11.52 1.38
C ILE A 126 3.83 12.80 1.00
N VAL A 127 3.69 13.72 1.96
CA VAL A 127 2.97 14.97 1.75
C VAL A 127 3.62 15.80 0.66
N LEU A 128 4.95 15.93 0.67
CA LEU A 128 5.70 16.67 -0.35
C LEU A 128 5.53 16.06 -1.75
N CYS A 129 5.50 14.73 -1.87
CA CYS A 129 5.21 14.09 -3.16
C CYS A 129 3.86 14.56 -3.72
N PHE A 130 2.81 14.63 -2.89
CA PHE A 130 1.47 15.04 -3.36
C PHE A 130 1.24 16.55 -3.41
N VAL A 131 2.13 17.35 -2.79
CA VAL A 131 2.17 18.81 -2.97
C VAL A 131 2.84 19.18 -4.29
N LEU A 132 3.92 18.48 -4.66
CA LEU A 132 4.78 18.85 -5.78
C LEU A 132 4.41 18.17 -7.10
N LEU A 133 3.68 17.06 -7.05
CA LEU A 133 3.40 16.20 -8.20
C LEU A 133 1.90 15.97 -8.33
N SER A 134 1.45 15.58 -9.53
CA SER A 134 0.07 15.08 -9.67
C SER A 134 -0.15 13.82 -8.82
N PRO A 135 -1.40 13.47 -8.44
CA PRO A 135 -1.65 12.28 -7.63
C PRO A 135 -1.08 10.98 -8.21
N LEU A 136 -1.10 10.83 -9.54
CA LEU A 136 -0.53 9.66 -10.19
C LEU A 136 1.00 9.63 -10.13
N GLU A 137 1.66 10.77 -10.37
CA GLU A 137 3.12 10.89 -10.26
C GLU A 137 3.59 10.71 -8.81
N GLY A 138 2.89 11.31 -7.85
CA GLY A 138 3.14 11.13 -6.42
C GLY A 138 2.98 9.67 -6.01
N PHE A 139 1.94 9.00 -6.51
CA PHE A 139 1.76 7.56 -6.30
C PHE A 139 2.93 6.75 -6.85
N VAL A 140 3.37 7.01 -8.08
CA VAL A 140 4.51 6.30 -8.69
C VAL A 140 5.80 6.55 -7.93
N LEU A 141 6.13 7.81 -7.63
CA LEU A 141 7.39 8.14 -6.97
C LEU A 141 7.45 7.66 -5.53
N TYR A 142 6.37 7.84 -4.75
CA TYR A 142 6.36 7.40 -3.37
C TYR A 142 6.13 5.89 -3.26
N PHE A 143 5.02 5.37 -3.78
CA PHE A 143 4.67 3.97 -3.54
C PHE A 143 5.45 2.99 -4.42
N CYS A 144 5.45 3.22 -5.73
CA CYS A 144 6.07 2.27 -6.65
C CYS A 144 7.59 2.26 -6.55
N LEU A 145 8.21 3.39 -6.20
CA LEU A 145 9.66 3.47 -6.04
C LEU A 145 10.07 3.46 -4.57
N HIS A 146 9.82 4.53 -3.81
CA HIS A 146 10.38 4.65 -2.47
C HIS A 146 9.93 3.53 -1.52
N HIS A 147 8.61 3.38 -1.34
CA HIS A 147 8.00 2.36 -0.47
C HIS A 147 8.35 0.95 -0.92
N SER A 148 8.09 0.63 -2.19
CA SER A 148 8.32 -0.72 -2.73
C SER A 148 9.79 -1.12 -2.68
N LEU A 149 10.75 -0.21 -2.93
CA LEU A 149 12.17 -0.52 -2.85
C LEU A 149 12.61 -0.81 -1.41
N ARG A 150 12.11 -0.05 -0.43
CA ARG A 150 12.36 -0.33 1.00
C ARG A 150 11.82 -1.71 1.36
N HIS A 151 10.57 -2.00 0.99
CA HIS A 151 9.95 -3.30 1.27
C HIS A 151 10.69 -4.46 0.59
N ILE A 152 11.14 -4.29 -0.65
CA ILE A 152 11.98 -5.29 -1.35
C ILE A 152 13.28 -5.55 -0.59
N GLN A 153 13.91 -4.51 -0.01
CA GLN A 153 15.13 -4.69 0.78
C GLN A 153 14.87 -5.47 2.06
N GLU A 154 13.82 -5.12 2.81
CA GLU A 154 13.40 -5.82 4.04
C GLU A 154 13.05 -7.28 3.74
N MET A 155 12.25 -7.53 2.71
CA MET A 155 11.84 -8.87 2.31
C MET A 155 13.02 -9.70 1.81
N ALA A 156 13.98 -9.09 1.09
CA ALA A 156 15.20 -9.79 0.68
C ALA A 156 16.05 -10.20 1.89
N GLN A 157 16.19 -9.34 2.89
CA GLN A 157 16.89 -9.67 4.13
C GLN A 157 16.19 -10.78 4.91
N TRP A 158 14.86 -10.74 4.98
CA TRP A 158 14.05 -11.76 5.66
C TRP A 158 14.10 -13.12 4.97
N LEU A 159 14.01 -13.16 3.64
CA LEU A 159 14.04 -14.41 2.86
C LEU A 159 15.44 -15.04 2.79
N PHE A 160 16.49 -14.22 2.82
CA PHE A 160 17.87 -14.66 2.63
C PHE A 160 18.81 -14.16 3.74
N PRO A 161 18.57 -14.49 5.02
CA PRO A 161 19.30 -13.94 6.14
C PRO A 161 20.79 -14.32 6.15
N ASN A 162 21.14 -15.49 5.58
CA ASN A 162 22.51 -16.01 5.53
C ASN A 162 23.26 -15.65 4.24
N GLU A 163 22.65 -14.88 3.34
CA GLU A 163 23.31 -14.46 2.11
C GLU A 163 24.12 -13.18 2.31
N SER A 164 25.31 -13.14 1.72
CA SER A 164 26.14 -11.92 1.71
C SER A 164 25.52 -10.78 0.89
N LYS A 165 24.67 -11.11 -0.09
CA LYS A 165 23.99 -10.16 -0.99
C LYS A 165 22.52 -10.55 -1.19
N PRO A 166 21.67 -10.41 -0.14
CA PRO A 166 20.28 -10.88 -0.15
C PRO A 166 19.47 -10.23 -1.29
N LEU A 167 19.63 -8.92 -1.48
CA LEU A 167 18.96 -8.18 -2.56
C LEU A 167 19.30 -8.71 -3.95
N ARG A 168 20.57 -9.10 -4.19
CA ARG A 168 20.99 -9.69 -5.47
C ARG A 168 20.33 -11.04 -5.70
N ARG A 169 20.19 -11.86 -4.66
CA ARG A 169 19.49 -13.15 -4.75
C ARG A 169 18.01 -12.95 -5.02
N PHE A 170 17.38 -11.99 -4.35
CA PHE A 170 15.99 -11.60 -4.59
C PHE A 170 15.74 -11.21 -6.05
N TRP A 171 16.51 -10.27 -6.61
CA TRP A 171 16.36 -9.85 -8.01
C TRP A 171 16.57 -10.98 -9.02
N LYS A 172 17.51 -11.89 -8.76
CA LYS A 172 17.72 -13.07 -9.62
C LYS A 172 16.50 -14.00 -9.66
N GLN A 173 15.73 -14.07 -8.57
CA GLN A 173 14.52 -14.89 -8.49
C GLN A 173 13.28 -14.14 -9.00
N ALA A 174 13.21 -12.81 -8.82
CA ALA A 174 12.10 -11.98 -9.29
C ALA A 174 12.15 -11.71 -10.81
N ARG A 175 13.34 -11.71 -11.43
CA ARG A 175 13.52 -11.35 -12.85
C ARG A 175 12.61 -12.07 -13.87
N PRO A 176 12.33 -13.39 -13.82
CA PRO A 176 11.54 -14.03 -14.87
C PRO A 176 10.10 -13.52 -14.83
N LEU A 177 9.55 -13.32 -13.63
CA LEU A 177 8.21 -12.79 -13.45
C LEU A 177 8.16 -11.31 -13.84
N SER A 178 9.12 -10.49 -13.40
CA SER A 178 9.18 -9.08 -13.78
C SER A 178 9.31 -8.89 -15.29
N LEU A 179 10.15 -9.68 -15.97
CA LEU A 179 10.30 -9.61 -17.41
C LEU A 179 9.03 -10.05 -18.14
N ALA A 180 8.38 -11.11 -17.67
CA ALA A 180 7.09 -11.54 -18.23
C ALA A 180 6.03 -10.42 -18.10
N THR A 181 5.94 -9.76 -16.94
CA THR A 181 5.03 -8.63 -16.73
C THR A 181 5.33 -7.47 -17.67
N ILE A 182 6.60 -7.10 -17.85
CA ILE A 182 7.01 -6.02 -18.77
C ILE A 182 6.64 -6.38 -20.22
N VAL A 183 6.92 -7.61 -20.66
CA VAL A 183 6.57 -8.06 -22.01
C VAL A 183 5.05 -8.03 -22.23
N MET A 184 4.27 -8.49 -21.26
CA MET A 184 2.80 -8.42 -21.33
C MET A 184 2.30 -6.97 -21.36
N ALA A 185 2.87 -6.08 -20.55
CA ALA A 185 2.51 -4.67 -20.53
C ALA A 185 2.84 -3.97 -21.86
N LEU A 186 4.01 -4.26 -22.46
CA LEU A 186 4.38 -3.77 -23.78
C LEU A 186 3.44 -4.32 -24.87
N PHE A 187 3.11 -5.61 -24.81
CA PHE A 187 2.14 -6.20 -25.72
C PHE A 187 0.77 -5.51 -25.60
N ALA A 188 0.28 -5.27 -24.37
CA ALA A 188 -0.94 -4.52 -24.16
C ALA A 188 -0.84 -3.09 -24.76
N TRP A 189 0.27 -2.39 -24.54
CA TRP A 189 0.49 -1.04 -25.05
C TRP A 189 0.39 -0.94 -26.59
N PHE A 190 1.00 -1.88 -27.33
CA PHE A 190 0.99 -1.84 -28.80
C PHE A 190 -0.30 -2.32 -29.46
N TRP A 191 -1.09 -3.16 -28.76
CA TRP A 191 -2.24 -3.83 -29.35
C TRP A 191 -3.59 -3.26 -28.88
N LEU A 192 -3.64 -2.48 -27.80
CA LEU A 192 -4.86 -1.80 -27.37
C LEU A 192 -5.03 -0.44 -28.07
N PRO A 193 -6.26 -0.06 -28.47
CA PRO A 193 -6.54 1.26 -29.04
C PRO A 193 -6.21 2.39 -28.06
N ASN A 194 -5.72 3.56 -28.53
CA ASN A 194 -5.35 4.70 -27.67
C ASN A 194 -6.44 5.13 -26.66
N ARG A 195 -7.72 5.05 -27.02
CA ARG A 195 -8.84 5.37 -26.11
C ARG A 195 -8.96 4.37 -24.93
N ALA A 196 -8.53 3.14 -25.14
CA ALA A 196 -8.41 2.12 -24.11
C ALA A 196 -7.17 2.33 -23.22
N LEU A 197 -6.23 3.20 -23.61
CA LEU A 197 -5.06 3.54 -22.80
C LEU A 197 -5.26 4.77 -21.91
N GLU A 198 -6.02 5.79 -22.36
CA GLU A 198 -6.26 6.99 -21.52
C GLU A 198 -7.13 6.67 -20.30
N TRP A 199 -8.32 6.11 -20.51
CA TRP A 199 -9.25 5.74 -19.42
C TRP A 199 -9.09 4.28 -18.98
N GLY A 200 -8.88 3.39 -19.95
CA GLY A 200 -8.67 1.97 -19.67
C GLY A 200 -7.29 1.69 -19.06
N GLY A 201 -6.29 2.56 -19.22
CA GLY A 201 -4.99 2.42 -18.55
C GLY A 201 -5.11 2.52 -17.04
N LEU A 202 -5.87 3.51 -16.53
CA LEU A 202 -6.16 3.64 -15.10
C LEU A 202 -6.94 2.44 -14.56
N GLN A 203 -7.94 1.96 -15.31
CA GLN A 203 -8.70 0.76 -14.94
C GLN A 203 -7.80 -0.48 -14.90
N VAL A 204 -6.96 -0.68 -15.92
CA VAL A 204 -6.02 -1.82 -15.98
C VAL A 204 -5.02 -1.75 -14.82
N ILE A 205 -4.49 -0.57 -14.50
CA ILE A 205 -3.57 -0.40 -13.38
C ILE A 205 -4.28 -0.66 -12.07
N PHE A 206 -5.33 0.09 -11.72
CA PHE A 206 -5.91 0.02 -10.37
C PHE A 206 -6.84 -1.19 -10.16
N ILE A 207 -7.69 -1.55 -11.12
CA ILE A 207 -8.51 -2.77 -11.02
C ILE A 207 -7.62 -4.01 -11.19
N GLY A 208 -6.60 -3.96 -12.05
CA GLY A 208 -5.60 -5.02 -12.15
C GLY A 208 -4.79 -5.19 -10.86
N LEU A 209 -4.34 -4.10 -10.24
CA LEU A 209 -3.71 -4.11 -8.93
C LEU A 209 -4.65 -4.74 -7.91
N ALA A 210 -5.91 -4.31 -7.82
CA ALA A 210 -6.89 -4.90 -6.91
C ALA A 210 -7.12 -6.40 -7.17
N ALA A 211 -7.17 -6.82 -8.44
CA ALA A 211 -7.32 -8.22 -8.81
C ALA A 211 -6.12 -9.09 -8.43
N LEU A 212 -4.93 -8.50 -8.24
CA LEU A 212 -3.73 -9.18 -7.77
C LEU A 212 -3.58 -9.12 -6.25
N THR A 213 -3.87 -7.96 -5.64
CA THR A 213 -3.68 -7.72 -4.21
C THR A 213 -4.78 -8.37 -3.37
N LEU A 214 -6.05 -8.27 -3.76
CA LEU A 214 -7.16 -8.79 -2.97
C LEU A 214 -7.06 -10.31 -2.73
N PRO A 215 -6.82 -11.16 -3.74
CA PRO A 215 -6.68 -12.60 -3.49
C PRO A 215 -5.44 -12.92 -2.66
N HIS A 216 -4.33 -12.19 -2.85
CA HIS A 216 -3.10 -12.40 -2.10
C HIS A 216 -3.27 -12.05 -0.62
N VAL A 217 -3.83 -10.88 -0.32
CA VAL A 217 -4.10 -10.43 1.06
C VAL A 217 -5.07 -11.39 1.74
N VAL A 218 -6.18 -11.74 1.08
CA VAL A 218 -7.15 -12.71 1.65
C VAL A 218 -6.49 -14.06 1.89
N LEU A 219 -5.70 -14.57 0.95
CA LEU A 219 -4.98 -15.84 1.13
C LEU A 219 -3.99 -15.76 2.28
N HIS A 220 -3.25 -14.65 2.40
CA HIS A 220 -2.31 -14.45 3.51
C HIS A 220 -3.03 -14.51 4.86
N TRP A 221 -4.15 -13.79 5.00
CA TRP A 221 -4.95 -13.82 6.22
C TRP A 221 -5.52 -15.21 6.52
N LEU A 222 -6.03 -15.91 5.49
CA LEU A 222 -6.59 -17.27 5.66
C LEU A 222 -5.53 -18.31 6.03
N VAL A 223 -4.30 -18.18 5.52
CA VAL A 223 -3.24 -19.17 5.71
C VAL A 223 -2.41 -18.88 6.96
N PHE A 224 -2.06 -17.61 7.18
CA PHE A 224 -1.13 -17.21 8.23
C PHE A 224 -1.83 -16.68 9.48
N ASP A 225 -2.89 -15.88 9.35
CA ASP A 225 -3.54 -15.26 10.52
C ASP A 225 -4.64 -16.14 11.14
N LEU A 226 -5.37 -16.97 10.37
CA LEU A 226 -6.26 -17.97 10.98
C LEU A 226 -5.49 -19.07 11.75
N ARG A 227 -4.19 -19.22 11.50
CA ARG A 227 -3.33 -20.20 12.16
C ARG A 227 -2.35 -19.59 13.18
N ARG A 228 -2.35 -18.27 13.36
CA ARG A 228 -1.51 -17.58 14.35
C ARG A 228 -2.36 -16.65 15.19
N PRO A 229 -2.22 -16.65 16.53
CA PRO A 229 -2.67 -15.49 17.29
C PRO A 229 -1.94 -14.25 16.76
N LEU A 230 -2.67 -13.14 16.62
CA LEU A 230 -2.19 -11.82 16.18
C LEU A 230 -0.75 -11.53 16.65
N PRO A 231 0.08 -10.82 15.86
CA PRO A 231 1.49 -10.60 16.17
C PRO A 231 1.65 -9.64 17.36
N VAL A 232 1.47 -10.18 18.56
CA VAL A 232 1.99 -9.65 19.83
C VAL A 232 3.17 -10.51 20.30
N PHE A 233 3.55 -11.55 19.56
CA PHE A 233 4.54 -12.51 20.01
C PHE A 233 5.60 -12.82 18.95
N SER A 234 6.65 -12.01 18.93
CA SER A 234 7.99 -12.56 18.86
C SER A 234 8.96 -11.63 19.57
N THR A 235 9.21 -11.94 20.85
CA THR A 235 10.52 -11.70 21.45
C THR A 235 11.60 -12.35 20.56
N PRO A 236 12.83 -11.82 20.56
CA PRO A 236 13.90 -12.31 19.70
C PRO A 236 14.51 -13.57 20.32
N GLU A 237 13.82 -14.70 20.25
CA GLU A 237 14.38 -16.02 20.55
C GLU A 237 13.43 -17.12 20.07
N ARG A 238 13.51 -17.46 18.79
CA ARG A 238 13.16 -18.80 18.32
C ARG A 238 14.16 -19.22 17.26
N GLU A 239 15.15 -19.99 17.69
CA GLU A 239 15.91 -20.87 16.80
C GLU A 239 14.91 -21.72 15.99
N PHE A 240 14.82 -21.45 14.70
CA PHE A 240 14.02 -22.24 13.78
C PHE A 240 14.90 -23.38 13.25
N SER A 241 14.88 -24.53 13.95
CA SER A 241 15.54 -25.77 13.53
C SER A 241 14.70 -26.51 12.48
N TRP A 242 15.27 -26.68 11.28
CA TRP A 242 14.64 -27.29 10.09
C TRP A 242 14.69 -28.84 10.03
N ASN A 243 14.49 -29.54 11.15
CA ASN A 243 14.78 -31.00 11.19
C ASN A 243 13.60 -31.97 10.99
N HIS A 244 12.46 -31.56 10.44
CA HIS A 244 11.39 -32.53 10.12
C HIS A 244 10.70 -32.29 8.78
N ILE A 245 11.44 -32.46 7.68
CA ILE A 245 10.89 -33.03 6.44
C ILE A 245 11.94 -34.00 5.86
N SER A 246 11.98 -35.20 6.42
CA SER A 246 12.36 -36.42 5.69
C SER A 246 12.00 -37.65 6.53
N ARG A 247 10.86 -38.26 6.20
CA ARG A 247 10.61 -39.71 6.12
C ARG A 247 9.17 -39.94 5.72
#